data_AF-A0A7K4AQU2-F1
#
_entry.id   AF-A0A7K4AQU2-F1
#
_cell.length_a   1.000
_cell.length_b   1.000
_cell.length_c   1.000
_cell.angle_alpha   90.00
_cell.angle_beta   90.00
_cell.angle_gamma   90.00
#
_symmetry.space_group_name_H-M   'P 1'
#
loop_
_entity.id
_entity.type
_entity.pdbx_description
1 polymer ?
#
loop_
_entity_poly.entity_id
_entity_poly.type
_entity_poly.pdbx_seq_one_letter_code
_entity_poly.pdbx_strand_id
1 'polypeptide(L)'
;MKWKSHTSIARAIADELAMPEELERALCAGSVEPDKRPDAAYREGKKGIYIGRAPHHQPPTGTIMAYLWRSRRAYLVGNDYWALKNLGRALHYIQDKSVSPGWRFRKHDAREEEVADVSPPQEAVVEGMERAVCSPFFVRECVKAVRPLKNPEDIMYQATLYSAAIFAAVIGPPHAEEEFVERYRRAQRGHLQRWKMAAVAAGISCLAALLTSNPLLTLPGVAGAAALICIDPDYYRLHSEAEWFGLEERRQRDQR
;
A
#
# COMPACT_ATOMS: atom_id res chain seq x y z
N MET A 1 -11.92 3.43 16.28
CA MET A 1 -13.26 2.81 16.43
C MET A 1 -13.17 1.80 17.55
N LYS A 2 -14.29 1.26 18.04
CA LYS A 2 -14.22 0.16 19.02
C LYS A 2 -13.85 -1.15 18.32
N TRP A 3 -13.31 -2.10 19.07
CA TRP A 3 -13.00 -3.46 18.57
C TRP A 3 -14.20 -4.11 17.90
N LYS A 4 -15.41 -3.94 18.46
CA LYS A 4 -16.65 -4.49 17.89
C LYS A 4 -16.94 -3.96 16.48
N SER A 5 -16.58 -2.71 16.18
CA SER A 5 -16.73 -2.13 14.83
C SER A 5 -15.68 -2.68 13.85
N HIS A 6 -14.43 -2.80 14.30
CA HIS A 6 -13.36 -3.36 13.46
C HIS A 6 -13.65 -4.80 13.06
N THR A 7 -14.18 -5.60 13.99
CA THR A 7 -14.55 -6.98 13.72
C THR A 7 -15.84 -7.07 12.90
N SER A 8 -16.84 -6.21 13.13
CA SER A 8 -18.08 -6.24 12.34
C SER A 8 -17.82 -5.91 10.87
N ILE A 9 -17.00 -4.91 10.55
CA ILE A 9 -16.63 -4.59 9.16
C ILE A 9 -15.86 -5.77 8.53
N ALA A 10 -14.89 -6.34 9.26
CA ALA A 10 -14.12 -7.49 8.76
C ALA A 10 -15.03 -8.70 8.45
N ARG A 11 -16.02 -8.97 9.31
CA ARG A 11 -17.02 -10.03 9.08
C ARG A 11 -17.91 -9.75 7.90
N ALA A 12 -18.43 -8.54 7.77
CA ALA A 12 -19.27 -8.17 6.62
C ALA A 12 -18.55 -8.41 5.28
N ILE A 13 -17.25 -8.11 5.20
CA ILE A 13 -16.41 -8.42 4.03
C ILE A 13 -16.21 -9.94 3.85
N ALA A 14 -16.05 -10.68 4.94
CA ALA A 14 -15.88 -12.13 4.92
C ALA A 14 -17.13 -12.89 4.49
N ASP A 15 -18.27 -12.47 5.00
CA ASP A 15 -19.59 -13.03 4.70
C ASP A 15 -19.92 -12.83 3.22
N GLU A 16 -19.69 -11.64 2.67
CA GLU A 16 -19.92 -11.33 1.25
C GLU A 16 -19.11 -12.24 0.31
N LEU A 17 -17.91 -12.66 0.74
CA LEU A 17 -17.04 -13.55 -0.05
C LEU A 17 -17.18 -15.03 0.33
N ALA A 18 -18.12 -15.37 1.24
CA ALA A 18 -18.27 -16.70 1.81
C ALA A 18 -16.93 -17.30 2.28
N MET A 19 -16.10 -16.49 2.95
CA MET A 19 -14.76 -16.91 3.36
C MET A 19 -14.83 -18.05 4.38
N PRO A 20 -13.89 -19.01 4.34
CA PRO A 20 -13.75 -20.01 5.39
C PRO A 20 -13.53 -19.36 6.77
N GLU A 21 -14.11 -19.94 7.81
CA GLU A 21 -14.06 -19.42 9.19
C GLU A 21 -12.62 -19.13 9.66
N GLU A 22 -11.65 -19.96 9.27
CA GLU A 22 -10.25 -19.75 9.62
C GLU A 22 -9.69 -18.42 9.06
N LEU A 23 -10.05 -18.10 7.82
CA LEU A 23 -9.60 -16.88 7.14
C LEU A 23 -10.34 -15.65 7.67
N GLU A 24 -11.65 -15.76 7.95
CA GLU A 24 -12.40 -14.72 8.68
C GLU A 24 -11.71 -14.41 10.02
N ARG A 25 -11.40 -15.44 10.82
CA ARG A 25 -10.71 -15.27 12.10
C ARG A 25 -9.37 -14.56 11.95
N ALA A 26 -8.60 -14.87 10.90
CA ALA A 26 -7.34 -14.19 10.60
C ALA A 26 -7.54 -12.70 10.31
N LEU A 27 -8.53 -12.37 9.47
CA LEU A 27 -8.89 -10.99 9.11
C LEU A 27 -9.33 -10.19 10.34
N CYS A 28 -10.27 -10.72 11.13
CA CYS A 28 -10.74 -10.10 12.36
C CYS A 28 -9.63 -9.97 13.42
N ALA A 29 -8.76 -10.97 13.56
CA ALA A 29 -7.63 -10.90 14.48
C ALA A 29 -6.66 -9.78 14.08
N GLY A 30 -6.40 -9.64 12.78
CA GLY A 30 -5.60 -8.55 12.22
C GLY A 30 -6.20 -7.17 12.52
N SER A 31 -7.51 -7.00 12.36
CA SER A 31 -8.18 -5.69 12.52
C SER A 31 -8.25 -5.17 13.95
N VAL A 32 -7.99 -6.01 14.95
CA VAL A 32 -7.92 -5.59 16.37
C VAL A 32 -6.50 -5.59 16.93
N GLU A 33 -5.53 -6.14 16.20
CA GLU A 33 -4.17 -6.30 16.71
C GLU A 33 -3.44 -4.97 16.96
N PRO A 34 -3.61 -3.89 16.18
CA PRO A 34 -2.99 -2.60 16.47
C PRO A 34 -3.40 -1.99 17.82
N ASP A 35 -4.61 -2.28 18.31
CA ASP A 35 -5.03 -1.82 19.64
C ASP A 35 -4.40 -2.64 20.77
N LYS A 36 -4.20 -3.94 20.55
CA LYS A 36 -3.57 -4.84 21.54
C LYS A 36 -2.04 -4.69 21.58
N ARG A 37 -1.45 -4.54 20.40
CA ARG A 37 0.00 -4.49 20.15
C ARG A 37 0.28 -3.38 19.12
N PRO A 38 0.45 -2.14 19.58
CA PRO A 38 0.57 -1.02 18.67
C PRO A 38 1.83 -1.06 17.83
N ASP A 39 1.73 -0.61 16.58
CA ASP A 39 2.89 -0.49 15.70
C ASP A 39 3.84 0.61 16.15
N ALA A 40 5.12 0.41 15.89
CA ALA A 40 6.14 1.44 16.02
C ALA A 40 6.14 2.33 14.78
N ALA A 41 6.23 3.65 14.98
CA ALA A 41 6.38 4.63 13.92
C ALA A 41 7.41 5.70 14.33
N TYR A 42 8.16 6.20 13.34
CA TYR A 42 8.98 7.39 13.53
C TYR A 42 8.09 8.61 13.71
N ARG A 43 8.38 9.40 14.74
CA ARG A 43 7.67 10.62 15.09
C ARG A 43 8.65 11.76 15.23
N GLU A 44 8.24 12.93 14.76
CA GLU A 44 8.98 14.16 14.96
C GLU A 44 8.55 14.79 16.29
N GLY A 45 9.52 15.11 17.14
CA GLY A 45 9.32 15.81 18.40
C GLY A 45 10.20 17.05 18.47
N LYS A 46 10.02 17.85 19.53
CA LYS A 46 10.79 19.10 19.75
C LYS A 46 12.32 18.89 19.79
N LYS A 47 12.80 17.66 20.02
CA LYS A 47 14.22 17.30 20.12
C LYS A 47 14.71 16.41 18.97
N GLY A 48 13.94 16.29 17.89
CA GLY A 48 14.24 15.43 16.73
C GLY A 48 13.33 14.22 16.60
N ILE A 49 13.76 13.25 15.80
CA ILE A 49 13.00 12.05 15.45
C ILE A 49 13.14 10.98 16.55
N TYR A 50 12.04 10.40 16.99
CA TYR A 50 12.01 9.28 17.95
C TYR A 50 11.05 8.19 17.50
N ILE A 51 11.20 6.97 18.04
CA ILE A 51 10.27 5.86 17.79
C ILE A 51 9.17 5.89 18.84
N GLY A 52 7.91 5.93 18.41
CA GLY A 52 6.74 5.88 19.29
C GLY A 52 5.60 5.06 18.70
N ARG A 53 4.49 4.95 19.43
CA ARG A 53 3.27 4.30 18.93
C ARG A 53 2.75 5.02 17.68
N ALA A 54 2.45 4.24 16.64
CA ALA A 54 1.80 4.73 15.43
C ALA A 54 0.44 5.37 15.79
N PRO A 55 0.14 6.59 15.32
CA PRO A 55 -1.14 7.23 15.57
C PRO A 55 -2.26 6.52 14.80
N HIS A 56 -3.41 6.36 15.44
CA HIS A 56 -4.55 5.60 14.91
C HIS A 56 -5.39 6.43 13.92
N HIS A 57 -5.58 7.73 14.16
CA HIS A 57 -6.37 8.61 13.29
C HIS A 57 -5.59 9.31 12.19
N GLN A 58 -4.26 9.33 12.29
CA GLN A 58 -3.37 9.90 11.27
C GLN A 58 -2.17 8.98 10.99
N PRO A 59 -2.39 7.69 10.72
CA PRO A 59 -1.31 6.76 10.43
C PRO A 59 -0.58 7.23 9.17
N PRO A 60 0.77 7.17 9.15
CA PRO A 60 1.52 7.41 7.92
C PRO A 60 1.03 6.46 6.83
N THR A 61 0.79 7.00 5.62
CA THR A 61 0.35 6.18 4.47
C THR A 61 1.32 5.01 4.22
N GLY A 62 2.62 5.23 4.46
CA GLY A 62 3.64 4.19 4.36
C GLY A 62 3.42 2.99 5.30
N THR A 63 2.93 3.22 6.52
CA THR A 63 2.62 2.14 7.49
C THR A 63 1.49 1.25 6.97
N ILE A 64 0.40 1.86 6.49
CA ILE A 64 -0.73 1.12 5.93
C ILE A 64 -0.27 0.34 4.68
N MET A 65 0.41 1.02 3.75
CA MET A 65 0.91 0.38 2.53
C MET A 65 1.88 -0.78 2.83
N ALA A 66 2.72 -0.68 3.87
CA ALA A 66 3.62 -1.77 4.24
C ALA A 66 2.86 -3.05 4.62
N TYR A 67 1.76 -2.95 5.37
CA TYR A 67 0.91 -4.09 5.68
C TYR A 67 0.18 -4.64 4.46
N LEU A 68 -0.31 -3.76 3.57
CA LEU A 68 -0.96 -4.17 2.33
C LEU A 68 0.02 -4.88 1.38
N TRP A 69 1.28 -4.44 1.31
CA TRP A 69 2.33 -5.13 0.57
C TRP A 69 2.66 -6.51 1.16
N ARG A 70 2.77 -6.62 2.49
CA ARG A 70 2.97 -7.92 3.16
C ARG A 70 1.81 -8.86 2.89
N SER A 71 0.59 -8.34 2.94
CA SER A 71 -0.62 -9.10 2.63
C SER A 71 -0.59 -9.62 1.20
N ARG A 72 -0.36 -8.73 0.22
CA ARG A 72 -0.30 -9.11 -1.20
C ARG A 72 0.76 -10.17 -1.47
N ARG A 73 1.98 -10.01 -0.93
CA ARG A 73 3.05 -11.00 -1.10
C ARG A 73 2.69 -12.35 -0.49
N ALA A 74 2.11 -12.36 0.73
CA ALA A 74 1.64 -13.58 1.37
C ALA A 74 0.56 -14.29 0.54
N TYR A 75 -0.39 -13.53 -0.01
CA TYR A 75 -1.43 -14.05 -0.91
C TYR A 75 -0.83 -14.70 -2.16
N LEU A 76 0.13 -14.03 -2.81
CA LEU A 76 0.77 -14.53 -4.04
C LEU A 76 1.55 -15.84 -3.84
N VAL A 77 1.98 -16.14 -2.62
CA VAL A 77 2.68 -17.40 -2.29
C VAL A 77 1.77 -18.45 -1.65
N GLY A 78 0.45 -18.21 -1.60
CA GLY A 78 -0.54 -19.14 -1.04
C GLY A 78 -0.56 -19.19 0.49
N ASN A 79 -0.08 -18.15 1.16
CA ASN A 79 -0.13 -18.03 2.61
C ASN A 79 -1.32 -17.15 3.05
N ASP A 80 -2.51 -17.68 2.87
CA ASP A 80 -3.77 -16.94 3.00
C ASP A 80 -4.03 -16.42 4.42
N TYR A 81 -3.66 -17.20 5.45
CA TYR A 81 -3.77 -16.76 6.84
C TYR A 81 -2.99 -15.48 7.09
N TRP A 82 -1.72 -15.44 6.70
CA TRP A 82 -0.90 -14.24 6.88
C TRP A 82 -1.29 -13.13 5.91
N ALA A 83 -1.81 -13.46 4.73
CA ALA A 83 -2.38 -12.49 3.82
C ALA A 83 -3.51 -11.72 4.51
N LEU A 84 -4.51 -12.42 5.05
CA LEU A 84 -5.67 -11.79 5.66
C LEU A 84 -5.35 -11.15 7.00
N LYS A 85 -4.45 -11.74 7.80
CA LYS A 85 -4.03 -11.11 9.06
C LYS A 85 -3.34 -9.76 8.82
N ASN A 86 -2.42 -9.67 7.85
CA ASN A 86 -1.78 -8.39 7.50
C ASN A 86 -2.79 -7.41 6.91
N LEU A 87 -3.73 -7.90 6.09
CA LEU A 87 -4.79 -7.07 5.50
C LEU A 87 -5.66 -6.46 6.58
N GLY A 88 -6.18 -7.28 7.52
CA GLY A 88 -6.99 -6.81 8.64
C GLY A 88 -6.28 -5.71 9.44
N ARG A 89 -4.97 -5.88 9.67
CA ARG A 89 -4.14 -4.88 10.35
C ARG A 89 -4.05 -3.55 9.60
N ALA A 90 -3.99 -3.59 8.27
CA ALA A 90 -4.08 -2.37 7.45
C ALA A 90 -5.49 -1.75 7.49
N LEU A 91 -6.53 -2.58 7.42
CA LEU A 91 -7.93 -2.14 7.46
C LEU A 91 -8.28 -1.44 8.77
N HIS A 92 -7.72 -1.89 9.90
CA HIS A 92 -7.82 -1.18 11.18
C HIS A 92 -7.50 0.32 11.04
N TYR A 93 -6.38 0.63 10.41
CA TYR A 93 -5.93 2.01 10.20
C TYR A 93 -6.86 2.81 9.27
N ILE A 94 -7.47 2.16 8.28
CA ILE A 94 -8.45 2.78 7.38
C ILE A 94 -9.74 3.11 8.13
N GLN A 95 -10.18 2.16 8.96
CA GLN A 95 -11.37 2.28 9.80
C GLN A 95 -11.18 3.40 10.84
N ASP A 96 -10.04 3.44 11.56
CA ASP A 96 -9.74 4.48 12.53
C ASP A 96 -9.56 5.87 11.93
N LYS A 97 -8.97 5.94 10.73
CA LYS A 97 -8.83 7.20 9.98
C LYS A 97 -10.17 7.80 9.58
N SER A 98 -11.23 6.99 9.49
CA SER A 98 -12.59 7.46 9.17
C SER A 98 -13.22 8.21 10.34
N VAL A 99 -12.75 8.03 11.58
CA VAL A 99 -13.31 8.70 12.77
C VAL A 99 -12.60 10.01 13.04
N SER A 100 -13.34 11.12 13.07
CA SER A 100 -12.79 12.39 13.54
C SER A 100 -12.49 12.33 15.05
N PRO A 101 -11.26 12.65 15.49
CA PRO A 101 -10.95 12.73 16.91
C PRO A 101 -11.63 13.93 17.59
N GLY A 102 -12.16 14.89 16.82
CA GLY A 102 -12.69 16.15 17.35
C GLY A 102 -11.60 17.04 17.97
N TRP A 103 -12.02 18.14 18.58
CA TRP A 103 -11.10 19.08 19.20
C TRP A 103 -10.50 18.50 20.48
N ARG A 104 -9.16 18.42 20.55
CA ARG A 104 -8.40 17.86 21.70
C ARG A 104 -8.93 16.49 22.17
N PHE A 105 -9.39 15.63 21.26
CA PHE A 105 -9.92 14.28 21.57
C PHE A 105 -11.15 14.23 22.50
N ARG A 106 -11.78 15.36 22.83
CA ARG A 106 -12.83 15.44 23.88
C ARG A 106 -14.15 14.71 23.56
N LYS A 107 -14.38 14.39 22.29
CA LYS A 107 -15.60 13.69 21.82
C LYS A 107 -15.28 12.36 21.14
N HIS A 108 -14.03 11.92 21.24
CA HIS A 108 -13.53 10.81 20.47
C HIS A 108 -14.15 9.49 20.95
N ASP A 109 -14.07 9.20 22.24
CA ASP A 109 -14.65 7.98 22.82
C ASP A 109 -16.16 7.87 22.61
N ALA A 110 -16.91 8.97 22.82
CA ALA A 110 -18.36 8.99 22.64
C ALA A 110 -18.76 8.69 21.19
N ARG A 111 -18.03 9.30 20.22
CA ARG A 111 -18.28 9.03 18.79
C ARG A 111 -17.93 7.60 18.41
N GLU A 112 -16.86 7.05 18.96
CA GLU A 112 -16.53 5.65 18.72
C GLU A 112 -17.60 4.72 19.29
N GLU A 113 -18.21 5.06 20.43
CA GLU A 113 -19.32 4.31 20.99
C GLU A 113 -20.55 4.37 20.07
N GLU A 114 -20.95 5.57 19.63
CA GLU A 114 -22.06 5.78 18.69
C GLU A 114 -21.87 4.98 17.38
N VAL A 115 -20.67 5.04 16.80
CA VAL A 115 -20.32 4.27 15.58
C VAL A 115 -20.43 2.77 15.82
N ALA A 116 -20.15 2.32 17.03
CA ALA A 116 -20.08 0.90 17.33
C ALA A 116 -21.47 0.26 17.50
N ASP A 117 -22.53 1.07 17.54
CA ASP A 117 -23.92 0.63 17.48
C ASP A 117 -24.49 0.63 16.04
N VAL A 118 -23.74 1.17 15.07
CA VAL A 118 -24.09 1.13 13.64
C VAL A 118 -23.58 -0.19 13.04
N SER A 119 -24.41 -0.87 12.26
CA SER A 119 -23.98 -2.06 11.52
C SER A 119 -23.31 -1.69 10.19
N PRO A 120 -22.28 -2.43 9.73
CA PRO A 120 -21.70 -2.21 8.40
C PRO A 120 -22.77 -2.39 7.31
N PRO A 121 -23.02 -1.38 6.46
CA PRO A 121 -24.00 -1.50 5.40
C PRO A 121 -23.51 -2.43 4.29
N GLN A 122 -24.30 -3.44 3.92
CA GLN A 122 -23.94 -4.40 2.88
C GLN A 122 -23.69 -3.71 1.52
N GLU A 123 -24.47 -2.69 1.19
CA GLU A 123 -24.27 -1.88 -0.02
C GLU A 123 -22.85 -1.29 -0.12
N ALA A 124 -22.26 -0.86 1.00
CA ALA A 124 -20.90 -0.33 0.99
C ALA A 124 -19.86 -1.43 0.77
N VAL A 125 -20.13 -2.66 1.22
CA VAL A 125 -19.25 -3.81 0.96
C VAL A 125 -19.23 -4.09 -0.54
N VAL A 126 -20.41 -4.28 -1.13
CA VAL A 126 -20.58 -4.59 -2.56
C VAL A 126 -19.99 -3.49 -3.43
N GLU A 127 -20.40 -2.24 -3.19
CA GLU A 127 -19.90 -1.07 -3.94
C GLU A 127 -18.38 -0.93 -3.84
N GLY A 128 -17.82 -1.21 -2.66
CA GLY A 128 -16.38 -1.18 -2.43
C GLY A 128 -15.66 -2.21 -3.28
N MET A 129 -16.14 -3.46 -3.26
CA MET A 129 -15.57 -4.56 -4.05
C MET A 129 -15.70 -4.31 -5.56
N GLU A 130 -16.84 -3.82 -6.03
CA GLU A 130 -17.06 -3.52 -7.46
C GLU A 130 -16.14 -2.43 -8.00
N ARG A 131 -15.79 -1.45 -7.17
CA ARG A 131 -14.86 -0.37 -7.52
C ARG A 131 -13.39 -0.80 -7.50
N ALA A 132 -13.10 -1.97 -6.95
CA ALA A 132 -11.73 -2.38 -6.70
C ALA A 132 -10.95 -2.62 -7.99
N VAL A 133 -9.79 -1.97 -8.09
CA VAL A 133 -8.80 -2.27 -9.12
C VAL A 133 -7.59 -2.91 -8.46
N CYS A 134 -7.16 -4.07 -8.94
CA CYS A 134 -5.99 -4.78 -8.43
C CYS A 134 -4.69 -4.05 -8.81
N SER A 135 -4.42 -2.93 -8.12
CA SER A 135 -3.23 -2.09 -8.34
C SER A 135 -2.79 -1.43 -7.03
N PRO A 136 -1.48 -1.34 -6.75
CA PRO A 136 -0.98 -0.62 -5.58
C PRO A 136 -1.27 0.88 -5.64
N PHE A 137 -1.51 1.44 -6.84
CA PHE A 137 -1.88 2.84 -7.01
C PHE A 137 -3.33 3.09 -6.60
N PHE A 138 -4.25 2.23 -7.04
CA PHE A 138 -5.65 2.28 -6.61
C PHE A 138 -5.75 2.25 -5.09
N VAL A 139 -5.10 1.26 -4.47
CA VAL A 139 -5.06 1.12 -3.01
C VAL A 139 -4.52 2.39 -2.33
N ARG A 140 -3.42 2.96 -2.85
CA ARG A 140 -2.84 4.18 -2.30
C ARG A 140 -3.80 5.38 -2.38
N GLU A 141 -4.54 5.51 -3.49
CA GLU A 141 -5.54 6.56 -3.64
C GLU A 141 -6.72 6.35 -2.69
N CYS A 142 -7.19 5.12 -2.49
CA CYS A 142 -8.16 4.80 -1.44
C CYS A 142 -7.67 5.26 -0.06
N VAL A 143 -6.43 4.91 0.32
CA VAL A 143 -5.85 5.34 1.60
C VAL A 143 -5.84 6.86 1.74
N LYS A 144 -5.50 7.60 0.69
CA LYS A 144 -5.48 9.07 0.70
C LYS A 144 -6.87 9.69 0.74
N ALA A 145 -7.84 9.06 0.10
CA ALA A 145 -9.21 9.54 -0.04
C ALA A 145 -9.99 9.47 1.28
N VAL A 146 -9.70 8.50 2.15
CA VAL A 146 -10.31 8.37 3.48
C VAL A 146 -10.07 9.64 4.30
N ARG A 147 -11.15 10.31 4.72
CA ARG A 147 -11.11 11.51 5.57
C ARG A 147 -11.81 11.26 6.92
N PRO A 148 -11.41 11.96 7.99
CA PRO A 148 -12.11 11.85 9.26
C PRO A 148 -13.50 12.50 9.20
N LEU A 149 -14.54 11.73 9.51
CA LEU A 149 -15.95 12.13 9.51
C LEU A 149 -16.50 12.23 10.94
N LYS A 150 -17.69 12.80 11.08
CA LYS A 150 -18.30 13.05 12.40
C LYS A 150 -19.61 12.31 12.64
N ASN A 151 -20.39 12.06 11.59
CA ASN A 151 -21.66 11.35 11.67
C ASN A 151 -21.38 9.83 11.74
N PRO A 152 -21.98 9.08 12.69
CA PRO A 152 -21.74 7.65 12.85
C PRO A 152 -22.03 6.78 11.61
N GLU A 153 -23.11 7.07 10.90
CA GLU A 153 -23.50 6.34 9.68
C GLU A 153 -22.51 6.60 8.55
N ASP A 154 -22.15 7.86 8.30
CA ASP A 154 -21.16 8.22 7.27
C ASP A 154 -19.78 7.61 7.58
N ILE A 155 -19.39 7.57 8.86
CA ILE A 155 -18.15 6.91 9.31
C ILE A 155 -18.20 5.43 8.99
N MET A 156 -19.28 4.74 9.38
CA MET A 156 -19.42 3.30 9.18
C MET A 156 -19.45 2.96 7.70
N TYR A 157 -20.21 3.71 6.89
CA TYR A 157 -20.28 3.56 5.45
C TYR A 157 -18.91 3.75 4.80
N GLN A 158 -18.21 4.85 5.08
CA GLN A 158 -16.87 5.11 4.52
C GLN A 158 -15.86 4.04 4.93
N ALA A 159 -15.83 3.68 6.23
CA ALA A 159 -14.91 2.68 6.75
C ALA A 159 -15.15 1.31 6.09
N THR A 160 -16.41 0.94 5.87
CA THR A 160 -16.80 -0.30 5.19
C THR A 160 -16.42 -0.26 3.71
N LEU A 161 -16.81 0.80 2.99
CA LEU A 161 -16.56 0.99 1.56
C LEU A 161 -15.08 0.87 1.21
N TYR A 162 -14.23 1.68 1.86
CA TYR A 162 -12.80 1.66 1.57
C TYR A 162 -12.12 0.38 2.07
N SER A 163 -12.62 -0.24 3.15
CA SER A 163 -12.09 -1.52 3.59
C SER A 163 -12.36 -2.61 2.56
N ALA A 164 -13.57 -2.69 2.03
CA ALA A 164 -13.96 -3.66 1.00
C ALA A 164 -13.21 -3.42 -0.32
N ALA A 165 -13.08 -2.17 -0.77
CA ALA A 165 -12.32 -1.82 -1.97
C ALA A 165 -10.84 -2.19 -1.86
N ILE A 166 -10.20 -1.86 -0.73
CA ILE A 166 -8.80 -2.23 -0.49
C ILE A 166 -8.65 -3.75 -0.37
N PHE A 167 -9.59 -4.41 0.31
CA PHE A 167 -9.58 -5.87 0.43
C PHE A 167 -9.58 -6.54 -0.94
N ALA A 168 -10.56 -6.21 -1.79
CA ALA A 168 -10.71 -6.79 -3.12
C ALA A 168 -9.53 -6.44 -4.04
N ALA A 169 -8.94 -5.25 -3.91
CA ALA A 169 -7.75 -4.88 -4.67
C ALA A 169 -6.49 -5.70 -4.27
N VAL A 170 -6.38 -6.10 -3.00
CA VAL A 170 -5.23 -6.88 -2.48
C VAL A 170 -5.39 -8.37 -2.76
N ILE A 171 -6.58 -8.91 -2.59
CA ILE A 171 -6.90 -10.34 -2.80
C ILE A 171 -7.43 -10.60 -4.22
N GLY A 172 -7.41 -9.59 -5.08
CA GLY A 172 -7.77 -9.69 -6.50
C GLY A 172 -6.83 -10.62 -7.29
N PRO A 173 -7.06 -10.79 -8.60
CA PRO A 173 -6.40 -11.79 -9.42
C PRO A 173 -4.87 -11.87 -9.21
N PRO A 174 -4.30 -13.07 -8.99
CA PRO A 174 -2.87 -13.23 -8.72
C PRO A 174 -2.00 -13.08 -9.98
N HIS A 175 -2.62 -13.11 -11.17
CA HIS A 175 -1.95 -12.99 -12.45
C HIS A 175 -2.29 -11.65 -13.10
N ALA A 176 -1.27 -11.00 -13.64
CA ALA A 176 -1.44 -9.80 -14.45
C ALA A 176 -1.93 -10.18 -15.86
N GLU A 177 -2.66 -9.28 -16.49
CA GLU A 177 -3.06 -9.40 -17.89
C GLU A 177 -1.83 -9.44 -18.82
N GLU A 178 -1.91 -10.21 -19.91
CA GLU A 178 -0.79 -10.38 -20.85
C GLU A 178 -0.32 -9.04 -21.45
N GLU A 179 -1.26 -8.13 -21.73
CA GLU A 179 -0.95 -6.79 -22.24
C GLU A 179 -0.07 -6.01 -21.25
N PHE A 180 -0.41 -6.05 -19.96
CA PHE A 180 0.39 -5.43 -18.91
C PHE A 180 1.79 -6.05 -18.85
N VAL A 181 1.89 -7.38 -18.90
CA VAL A 181 3.18 -8.09 -18.87
C VAL A 181 4.07 -7.66 -20.04
N GLU A 182 3.53 -7.55 -21.26
CA GLU A 182 4.32 -7.11 -22.41
C GLU A 182 4.72 -5.63 -22.32
N ARG A 183 3.81 -4.76 -21.85
CA ARG A 183 4.14 -3.35 -21.56
C ARG A 183 5.27 -3.24 -20.54
N TYR A 184 5.24 -4.04 -19.47
CA TYR A 184 6.30 -4.06 -18.47
C TYR A 184 7.63 -4.56 -19.06
N ARG A 185 7.63 -5.63 -19.85
CA ARG A 185 8.84 -6.13 -20.55
C ARG A 185 9.44 -5.09 -21.49
N ARG A 186 8.60 -4.34 -22.21
CA ARG A 186 9.05 -3.23 -23.07
C ARG A 186 9.68 -2.11 -22.24
N ALA A 187 9.05 -1.72 -21.14
CA ALA A 187 9.59 -0.71 -20.23
C ALA A 187 10.94 -1.16 -19.63
N GLN A 188 11.08 -2.42 -19.22
CA GLN A 188 12.33 -2.96 -18.70
C GLN A 188 13.46 -2.95 -19.75
N ARG A 189 13.15 -3.34 -21.01
CA ARG A 189 14.12 -3.23 -22.12
C ARG A 189 14.54 -1.80 -22.38
N GLY A 190 13.59 -0.86 -22.36
CA GLY A 190 13.86 0.58 -22.48
C GLY A 190 14.75 1.10 -21.34
N HIS A 191 14.44 0.72 -20.10
CA HIS A 191 15.23 1.09 -18.92
C HIS A 191 16.67 0.56 -19.01
N LEU A 192 16.85 -0.70 -19.39
CA LEU A 192 18.19 -1.28 -19.61
C LEU A 192 18.94 -0.56 -20.73
N GLN A 193 18.25 -0.16 -21.80
CA GLN A 193 18.86 0.61 -22.89
C GLN A 193 19.32 1.99 -22.42
N ARG A 194 18.57 2.67 -21.55
CA ARG A 194 19.00 3.94 -20.92
C ARG A 194 20.27 3.75 -20.09
N TRP A 195 20.37 2.67 -19.31
CA TRP A 195 21.60 2.34 -18.58
C TRP A 195 22.81 2.13 -19.50
N LYS A 196 22.62 1.42 -20.62
CA LYS A 196 23.68 1.25 -21.63
C LYS A 196 24.13 2.60 -22.21
N MET A 197 23.19 3.48 -22.56
CA MET A 197 23.51 4.81 -23.08
C MET A 197 24.21 5.69 -22.02
N ALA A 198 23.77 5.63 -20.77
CA ALA A 198 24.40 6.33 -19.66
C ALA A 198 25.86 5.88 -19.44
N ALA A 199 26.12 4.56 -19.52
CA ALA A 199 27.47 4.01 -19.44
C ALA A 199 28.36 4.48 -20.61
N VAL A 200 27.83 4.52 -21.83
CA VAL A 200 28.56 5.06 -23.00
C VAL A 200 28.87 6.54 -22.82
N ALA A 201 27.91 7.35 -22.39
CA ALA A 201 28.11 8.78 -22.16
C ALA A 201 29.18 9.05 -21.08
N ALA A 202 29.12 8.32 -19.96
CA ALA A 202 30.14 8.38 -18.91
C ALA A 202 31.53 7.96 -19.44
N GLY A 203 31.59 6.89 -20.23
CA GLY A 203 32.83 6.41 -20.86
C GLY A 203 33.47 7.43 -21.80
N ILE A 204 32.67 8.10 -22.64
CA ILE A 204 33.14 9.16 -23.55
C ILE A 204 33.71 10.34 -22.76
N SER A 205 33.00 10.79 -21.71
CA SER A 205 33.47 11.90 -20.87
C SER A 205 34.76 11.55 -20.10
N CYS A 206 34.89 10.32 -19.59
CA CYS A 206 36.14 9.85 -18.99
C CYS A 206 37.29 9.84 -20.00
N LEU A 207 37.05 9.35 -21.22
CA LEU A 207 38.08 9.34 -22.28
C LEU A 207 38.51 10.77 -22.66
N ALA A 208 37.56 11.71 -22.78
CA ALA A 208 37.86 13.10 -23.07
C ALA A 208 38.69 13.77 -21.95
N ALA A 209 38.37 13.50 -20.69
CA ALA A 209 39.13 13.98 -19.54
C ALA A 209 40.57 13.47 -19.55
N LEU A 210 40.78 12.19 -19.89
CA LEU A 210 42.11 11.59 -20.01
C LEU A 210 42.94 12.23 -21.15
N LEU A 211 42.35 12.37 -22.34
CA LEU A 211 43.05 12.91 -23.52
C LEU A 211 43.44 14.38 -23.36
N THR A 212 42.68 15.15 -22.58
CA THR A 212 42.93 16.59 -22.36
C THR A 212 43.62 16.89 -21.03
N SER A 213 43.86 15.88 -20.20
CA SER A 213 44.30 16.04 -18.81
C SER A 213 43.43 17.01 -17.99
N ASN A 214 42.14 17.17 -18.36
CA ASN A 214 41.20 18.04 -17.68
C ASN A 214 40.09 17.22 -17.01
N PRO A 215 40.17 16.97 -15.68
CA PRO A 215 39.21 16.14 -14.97
C PRO A 215 37.80 16.73 -14.94
N LEU A 216 37.63 18.04 -15.18
CA LEU A 216 36.32 18.70 -15.19
C LEU A 216 35.42 18.19 -16.32
N LEU A 217 35.98 17.59 -17.38
CA LEU A 217 35.21 17.02 -18.48
C LEU A 217 34.42 15.74 -18.10
N THR A 218 34.67 15.17 -16.92
CA THR A 218 33.88 14.05 -16.39
C THR A 218 32.49 14.47 -15.90
N LEU A 219 32.36 15.71 -15.41
CA LEU A 219 31.13 16.25 -14.83
C LEU A 219 29.92 16.21 -15.78
N PRO A 220 29.99 16.68 -17.04
CA PRO A 220 28.84 16.62 -17.94
C PRO A 220 28.40 15.19 -18.27
N GLY A 221 29.35 14.23 -18.36
CA GLY A 221 29.02 12.82 -18.60
C GLY A 221 28.30 12.18 -17.43
N VAL A 222 28.76 12.43 -16.20
CA VAL A 222 28.11 11.95 -14.97
C VAL A 222 26.72 12.57 -14.81
N ALA A 223 26.60 13.89 -15.04
CA ALA A 223 25.32 14.59 -14.97
C ALA A 223 24.32 14.08 -16.03
N GLY A 224 24.77 13.88 -17.27
CA GLY A 224 23.96 13.32 -18.34
C GLY A 224 23.54 11.87 -18.08
N ALA A 225 24.45 11.04 -17.58
CA ALA A 225 24.14 9.67 -17.16
C ALA A 225 23.10 9.64 -16.04
N ALA A 226 23.26 10.48 -15.01
CA ALA A 226 22.31 10.59 -13.92
C ALA A 226 20.93 11.05 -14.42
N ALA A 227 20.85 12.03 -15.33
CA ALA A 227 19.59 12.47 -15.90
C ALA A 227 18.89 11.35 -16.70
N LEU A 228 19.63 10.56 -17.49
CA LEU A 228 19.10 9.43 -18.25
C LEU A 228 18.55 8.30 -17.37
N ILE A 229 19.14 8.09 -16.19
CA ILE A 229 18.75 7.02 -15.26
C ILE A 229 17.61 7.49 -14.33
N CYS A 230 17.71 8.71 -13.80
CA CYS A 230 16.77 9.21 -12.80
C CYS A 230 15.40 9.59 -13.38
N ILE A 231 15.27 9.73 -14.71
CA ILE A 231 14.03 10.14 -15.39
C ILE A 231 13.45 8.95 -16.17
N ASP A 232 12.90 7.98 -15.44
CA ASP A 232 12.11 6.89 -16.03
C ASP A 232 10.84 6.57 -15.20
N PRO A 233 9.95 7.55 -15.03
CA PRO A 233 8.77 7.40 -14.18
C PRO A 233 7.85 6.27 -14.64
N ASP A 234 7.79 6.01 -15.95
CA ASP A 234 6.99 4.93 -16.52
C ASP A 234 7.51 3.55 -16.10
N TYR A 235 8.84 3.34 -16.11
CA TYR A 235 9.43 2.10 -15.61
C TYR A 235 9.13 1.90 -14.14
N TYR A 236 9.39 2.90 -13.29
CA TYR A 236 9.17 2.75 -11.84
C TYR A 236 7.69 2.52 -11.49
N ARG A 237 6.77 3.17 -12.22
CA ARG A 237 5.33 2.91 -12.06
C ARG A 237 4.98 1.46 -12.41
N LEU A 238 5.40 1.00 -13.59
CA LEU A 238 5.11 -0.36 -14.05
C LEU A 238 5.81 -1.43 -13.20
N HIS A 239 7.00 -1.12 -12.68
CA HIS A 239 7.75 -1.99 -11.78
C HIS A 239 6.99 -2.20 -10.46
N SER A 240 6.46 -1.14 -9.83
CA SER A 240 5.62 -1.31 -8.65
C SER A 240 4.34 -2.12 -8.94
N GLU A 241 3.71 -1.98 -10.10
CA GLU A 241 2.58 -2.86 -10.43
C GLU A 241 3.05 -4.30 -10.68
N ALA A 242 4.20 -4.51 -11.32
CA ALA A 242 4.74 -5.83 -11.58
C ALA A 242 5.11 -6.57 -10.29
N GLU A 243 5.67 -5.87 -9.30
CA GLU A 243 5.86 -6.39 -7.94
C GLU A 243 4.54 -6.79 -7.30
N TRP A 244 3.47 -6.01 -7.49
CA TRP A 244 2.13 -6.32 -6.98
C TRP A 244 1.55 -7.62 -7.57
N PHE A 245 2.01 -8.05 -8.74
CA PHE A 245 1.66 -9.35 -9.35
C PHE A 245 2.72 -10.44 -9.16
N GLY A 246 3.79 -10.16 -8.40
CA GLY A 246 4.86 -11.12 -8.13
C GLY A 246 5.69 -11.52 -9.36
N LEU A 247 5.72 -10.68 -10.40
CA LEU A 247 6.44 -10.99 -11.64
C LEU A 247 7.96 -11.02 -11.44
N GLU A 248 8.49 -10.37 -10.40
CA GLU A 248 9.92 -10.35 -10.10
C GLU A 248 10.40 -11.62 -9.38
N GLU A 249 9.60 -12.14 -8.44
CA GLU A 249 9.95 -13.34 -7.68
C GLU A 249 9.94 -14.59 -8.55
N ARG A 250 9.03 -14.66 -9.55
CA ARG A 250 8.99 -15.77 -10.52
C ARG A 250 10.26 -15.85 -11.37
N ARG A 251 10.75 -14.70 -11.84
CA ARG A 251 11.99 -14.65 -12.63
C ARG A 251 13.21 -15.14 -11.86
N GLN A 252 13.28 -14.90 -10.54
CA GLN A 252 14.38 -15.41 -9.71
C GLN A 252 14.32 -16.93 -9.49
N ARG A 253 13.14 -17.54 -9.58
CA ARG A 253 12.96 -19.00 -9.50
C ARG A 253 13.28 -19.68 -10.83
N ASP A 254 12.89 -19.09 -11.96
CA ASP A 254 13.15 -19.65 -13.30
C ASP A 254 14.63 -19.55 -13.72
N GLN A 255 15.46 -18.82 -12.95
CA GLN A 255 16.89 -18.67 -13.17
C GLN A 255 17.77 -19.50 -12.22
N ARG A 256 17.17 -20.30 -11.32
CA ARG A 256 17.86 -21.22 -10.40
C ARG A 256 17.58 -22.67 -10.78
#